data_AF-A0A2V8KR60-F1
#
_entry.id   AF-A0A2V8KR60-F1
#
_cell.length_a   1.000
_cell.length_b   1.000
_cell.length_c   1.000
_cell.angle_alpha   90.00
_cell.angle_beta   90.00
_cell.angle_gamma   90.00
#
_symmetry.space_group_name_H-M   'P 1'
#
loop_
_entity.id
_entity.type
_entity.pdbx_description
1 polymer ?
#
loop_
_entity_poly.entity_id
_entity_poly.type
_entity_poly.pdbx_seq_one_letter_code
_entity_poly.pdbx_strand_id
1 'polypeptide(L)' 'MWRVGTVVALHDETATARTIILEIPDWPGHIAGQHVDVRVTAPDGYSAVRSYSIASAPNADAQVELTVERLPNGEVSP' A
#
# COMPACT_ATOMS: atom_id res chain seq x y z
N MET A 1 -4.65 10.62 -10.17
CA MET A 1 -3.35 11.32 -10.02
C MET A 1 -2.53 10.56 -9.00
N TRP A 2 -1.24 10.36 -9.24
CA TRP A 2 -0.35 9.68 -8.27
C TRP A 2 -0.05 10.58 -7.08
N ARG A 3 -0.03 9.99 -5.88
CA ARG A 3 0.34 10.65 -4.62
C ARG A 3 1.46 9.85 -3.96
N VAL A 4 2.36 10.54 -3.26
CA VAL A 4 3.39 9.89 -2.46
C VAL A 4 2.79 9.58 -1.09
N GLY A 5 2.91 8.34 -0.65
CA GLY A 5 2.57 7.91 0.70
C GLY A 5 3.83 7.56 1.48
N THR A 6 3.81 7.81 2.79
CA THR A 6 4.89 7.41 3.70
C THR A 6 4.46 6.17 4.45
N VAL A 7 5.31 5.13 4.48
CA VAL A 7 5.10 3.98 5.36
C VAL A 7 5.31 4.44 6.80
N VAL A 8 4.25 4.43 7.60
CA VAL A 8 4.29 4.86 9.01
C VAL A 8 4.26 3.68 9.99
N ALA A 9 3.76 2.52 9.55
CA ALA A 9 3.78 1.30 10.34
C ALA A 9 3.73 0.04 9.47
N LEU A 10 4.17 -1.07 10.06
CA LEU A 10 4.10 -2.42 9.49
C LEU A 10 3.54 -3.36 10.56
N HIS A 11 2.63 -4.24 10.16
CA HIS A 11 2.10 -5.31 11.00
C HIS A 11 2.28 -6.66 10.29
N ASP A 12 2.88 -7.64 10.96
CA ASP A 12 2.99 -8.99 10.42
C ASP A 12 1.67 -9.73 10.65
N GLU A 13 0.99 -10.11 9.56
CA GLU A 13 -0.27 -10.88 9.62
C GLU A 13 0.02 -12.39 9.66
N THR A 14 1.00 -12.82 8.88
CA THR A 14 1.44 -14.22 8.78
C THR A 14 2.94 -14.28 8.50
N ALA A 15 3.49 -15.49 8.35
CA ALA A 15 4.87 -15.68 7.91
C ALA A 15 5.17 -15.10 6.50
N THR A 16 4.14 -14.90 5.68
CA THR A 16 4.27 -14.41 4.30
C THR A 16 3.43 -13.16 4.01
N ALA A 17 2.63 -12.65 4.94
CA ALA A 17 1.79 -11.47 4.71
C ALA A 17 2.04 -10.39 5.76
N ARG A 18 2.04 -9.13 5.31
CA ARG A 18 2.12 -7.95 6.18
C ARG A 18 1.10 -6.90 5.78
N THR A 19 0.57 -6.20 6.76
CA THR A 19 -0.17 -4.97 6.56
C THR A 19 0.78 -3.77 6.62
N ILE A 20 0.75 -2.94 5.59
CA ILE A 20 1.51 -1.70 5.46
C ILE A 20 0.56 -0.53 5.69
N ILE A 21 0.86 0.31 6.67
CA ILE A 21 0.08 1.54 6.91
C ILE A 21 0.78 2.69 6.20
N LEU A 22 0.08 3.27 5.22
CA LEU A 22 0.53 4.43 4.46
C LEU A 22 -0.21 5.67 4.92
N GLU A 23 0.54 6.67 5.37
CA GLU A 23 0.02 8.04 5.51
C GLU A 23 0.14 8.74 4.15
N ILE A 24 -0.98 9.20 3.61
CA ILE A 24 -1.04 9.83 2.29
C ILE A 24 -1.59 11.25 2.46
N PRO A 25 -0.73 12.28 2.39
CA PRO A 25 -1.18 13.67 2.48
C PRO A 25 -2.32 13.99 1.52
N ASP A 26 -3.32 14.71 2.03
CA ASP A 26 -4.53 15.12 1.32
C ASP A 26 -5.34 13.95 0.72
N TRP A 27 -5.27 12.74 1.30
CA TRP A 27 -6.05 11.60 0.85
C TRP A 27 -7.55 11.95 0.80
N PRO A 28 -8.21 11.82 -0.37
CA PRO A 28 -9.60 12.25 -0.52
C PRO A 28 -10.61 11.32 0.19
N GLY A 29 -10.14 10.28 0.86
CA GLY A 29 -10.97 9.20 1.40
C GLY A 29 -11.19 8.07 0.40
N HIS A 30 -11.81 7.00 0.88
CA HIS A 30 -12.21 5.85 0.07
C HIS A 30 -13.55 5.30 0.57
N ILE A 31 -14.17 4.45 -0.24
CA ILE A 31 -15.34 3.65 0.13
C ILE A 31 -14.85 2.21 0.39
N ALA A 32 -15.43 1.55 1.40
CA ALA A 32 -15.11 0.17 1.71
C ALA A 32 -15.24 -0.73 0.46
N GLY A 33 -14.24 -1.60 0.25
CA GLY A 33 -14.17 -2.49 -0.91
C GLY A 33 -13.46 -1.91 -2.14
N GLN A 34 -13.01 -0.65 -2.10
CA GLN A 34 -12.16 -0.08 -3.16
C GLN A 34 -10.71 -0.58 -3.10
N HIS A 35 -9.98 -0.35 -4.18
CA HIS A 35 -8.55 -0.64 -4.31
C HIS A 35 -7.80 0.61 -4.78
N VAL A 36 -6.48 0.59 -4.60
CA VAL A 36 -5.55 1.58 -5.14
C VAL A 36 -4.46 0.89 -5.95
N ASP A 37 -3.91 1.59 -6.93
CA ASP A 37 -2.65 1.20 -7.53
C ASP A 37 -1.50 1.75 -6.69
N VAL A 38 -0.53 0.89 -6.39
CA VAL A 38 0.72 1.24 -5.73
C VAL A 38 1.84 1.17 -6.76
N ARG A 39 2.59 2.26 -6.87
CA ARG A 39 3.80 2.34 -7.69
C ARG A 39 5.02 2.42 -6.78
N VAL A 40 5.98 1.52 -7.00
CA VAL A 40 7.30 1.56 -6.38
C VAL A 40 8.32 1.87 -7.45
N THR A 41 9.21 2.84 -7.17
CA THR A 41 10.28 3.25 -8.09
C THR A 41 11.62 2.96 -7.42
N ALA A 42 12.45 2.16 -8.08
CA ALA A 42 13.79 1.83 -7.63
C ALA A 42 14.78 2.99 -7.92
N PRO A 43 15.95 3.02 -7.25
CA PRO A 43 16.94 4.09 -7.43
C PRO A 43 17.48 4.24 -8.87
N ASP A 44 17.41 3.18 -9.67
CA ASP A 44 17.79 3.17 -11.09
C ASP A 44 16.69 3.72 -12.03
N GLY A 45 15.55 4.14 -11.47
CA GLY A 45 14.41 4.68 -12.20
C GLY A 45 13.41 3.64 -12.68
N TYR A 46 13.68 2.35 -12.50
CA TYR A 46 12.69 1.31 -12.79
C TYR A 46 11.47 1.46 -11.89
N SER A 47 10.27 1.30 -12.46
CA SER A 47 9.01 1.39 -11.70
C SER A 47 8.14 0.17 -11.96
N ALA A 48 7.60 -0.38 -10.88
CA ALA A 48 6.61 -1.44 -10.92
C ALA A 48 5.30 -0.97 -10.27
N VAL A 49 4.16 -1.43 -10.80
CA VAL A 49 2.82 -1.05 -10.37
C VAL A 49 1.99 -2.30 -10.09
N ARG A 50 1.25 -2.31 -8.99
CA ARG A 50 0.26 -3.35 -8.66
C ARG A 50 -0.95 -2.75 -7.94
N SER A 51 -2.11 -3.36 -8.16
CA SER A 51 -3.36 -2.98 -7.49
C SER A 51 -3.50 -3.75 -6.17
N TYR A 52 -3.86 -3.04 -5.10
CA TYR A 52 -4.13 -3.60 -3.78
C TYR A 52 -5.47 -3.11 -3.26
N SER A 53 -6.27 -4.04 -2.71
CA SER A 53 -7.47 -3.68 -1.96
C SER A 53 -7.10 -2.89 -0.72
N ILE A 54 -7.91 -1.88 -0.38
CA ILE A 54 -7.76 -1.16 0.87
C ILE A 54 -8.31 -2.02 2.01
N ALA A 55 -7.46 -2.33 2.98
CA ALA A 55 -7.77 -3.19 4.12
C ALA A 55 -8.40 -2.42 5.30
N SER A 56 -8.16 -1.11 5.39
CA SER A 56 -8.74 -0.25 6.42
C SER A 56 -10.19 0.15 6.10
N ALA A 57 -10.97 0.46 7.12
CA ALA A 57 -12.20 1.24 6.94
C ALA A 57 -11.88 2.70 6.56
N PRO A 58 -12.82 3.44 5.93
CA PRO A 58 -12.67 4.87 5.71
C PRO A 58 -12.45 5.60 7.04
N ASN A 59 -11.41 6.43 7.10
CA ASN A 59 -10.98 7.15 8.31
C ASN A 59 -10.62 8.61 8.00
N ALA A 60 -10.49 9.42 9.06
CA ALA A 60 -10.16 10.84 8.96
C ALA A 60 -8.65 11.12 8.97
N ASP A 61 -7.82 10.10 9.23
CA ASP A 61 -6.38 10.26 9.50
C ASP A 61 -5.53 10.23 8.23
N ALA A 62 -6.16 10.24 7.06
CA ALA A 62 -5.50 10.12 5.75
C ALA A 62 -4.59 8.88 5.65
N GLN A 63 -4.94 7.82 6.38
CA GLN A 63 -4.22 6.56 6.40
C GLN A 63 -4.94 5.50 5.58
N VAL A 64 -4.16 4.71 4.85
CA VAL A 64 -4.62 3.56 4.08
C VAL A 64 -3.80 2.36 4.49
N GLU A 65 -4.49 1.30 4.90
CA GLU A 65 -3.86 0.02 5.20
C GLU A 65 -3.93 -0.89 3.97
N LEU A 66 -2.80 -1.49 3.60
CA LEU A 66 -2.69 -2.45 2.51
C LEU A 66 -2.06 -3.73 3.03
N THR A 67 -2.81 -4.83 2.99
CA THR A 67 -2.26 -6.15 3.28
C THR A 67 -1.65 -6.74 2.02
N VAL A 68 -0.36 -7.06 2.10
CA VAL A 68 0.45 -7.53 0.98
C VAL A 68 1.03 -8.89 1.32
N GLU A 69 0.83 -9.85 0.42
CA GLU A 69 1.55 -11.11 0.47
C GLU A 69 2.92 -10.96 -0.19
N ARG A 70 3.95 -11.39 0.54
CA ARG A 70 5.32 -11.55 0.09
C ARG A 70 5.41 -12.78 -0.79
N LEU A 71 5.77 -12.57 -2.05
CA LEU A 71 6.08 -13.63 -2.97
C LEU A 71 7.61 -13.65 -3.14
N PRO A 72 8.30 -14.78 -2.92
CA PRO A 72 9.77 -14.82 -2.99
C PRO A 72 10.38 -14.32 -4.32
N ASN A 73 9.59 -14.34 -5.40
CA ASN A 73 9.95 -13.80 -6.72
C ASN A 73 8.97 -12.69 -7.16
N GLY A 74 8.33 -12.01 -6.21
CA GLY A 74 7.36 -10.95 -6.47
C GLY A 74 8.05 -9.68 -6.97
N GLU A 75 7.54 -9.12 -8.07
CA GLU A 75 8.11 -7.90 -8.67
C GLU A 75 7.94 -6.65 -7.78
N VAL A 76 6.88 -6.62 -6.97
CA VAL A 76 6.54 -5.48 -6.07
C VAL A 76 6.58 -5.86 -4.59
N SER A 77 6.48 -7.15 -4.26
CA SER A 77 6.48 -7.67 -2.88
C SER A 77 7.46 -8.85 -2.68
N PRO A 78 8.78 -8.63 -2.84
CA PRO A 78 9.80 -9.65 -2.62
C PRO A 78 10.13 -9.95 -1.14
#